data_AF-A0A2J8S0J1-F1
#
_entry.id   AF-A0A2J8S0J1-F1
#
_cell.length_a   1.000
_cell.length_b   1.000
_cell.length_c   1.000
_cell.angle_alpha   90.00
_cell.angle_beta   90.00
_cell.angle_gamma   90.00
#
_symmetry.space_group_name_H-M   'P 1'
#
loop_
_entity.id
_entity.type
_entity.pdbx_description
1 polymer ?
#
loop_
_entity_poly.entity_id
_entity_poly.type
_entity_poly.pdbx_seq_one_letter_code
_entity_poly.pdbx_strand_id
1 'polypeptide(L)'
;TPAAGPPLLLLGTPGSGKTALLFAAALEAAGEGQGPVLFLTRSPLQSMPRGAGTTLDPMRLQKIRFQYPPSTQELFRLLCSAHEAPGPAPSLLLLDGLEEYLAEDPEPQEAAYLIALLLDTAAHFSHRLGPGRDCGLMVALQTQEEADSGDVLHLALLQRYFPAQCWLQPDAPGPGEHGLRACLEPGGLGPRTEWWVTFRSDGEMMIAPWPTQAGDPSSGKGSSSGGQP
;
A
#
# COMPACT_ATOMS: atom_id res chain seq x y z
N THR A 1 -22.08 -1.89 0.10
CA THR A 1 -20.67 -1.88 -0.34
C THR A 1 -19.85 -1.32 0.80
N PRO A 2 -18.71 -1.91 1.19
CA PRO A 2 -17.86 -1.28 2.20
C PRO A 2 -17.39 0.06 1.65
N ALA A 3 -17.46 1.11 2.48
CA ALA A 3 -16.85 2.41 2.19
C ALA A 3 -15.34 2.22 1.94
N ALA A 4 -14.71 3.09 1.16
CA ALA A 4 -13.25 3.02 1.04
C ALA A 4 -12.62 3.19 2.43
N GLY A 5 -11.61 2.38 2.72
CA GLY A 5 -10.85 2.51 3.95
C GLY A 5 -10.09 3.83 4.01
N PRO A 6 -9.49 4.17 5.16
CA PRO A 6 -8.59 5.32 5.27
C PRO A 6 -7.48 5.26 4.20
N PRO A 7 -6.93 6.41 3.78
CA PRO A 7 -5.80 6.43 2.86
C PRO A 7 -4.63 5.67 3.47
N LEU A 8 -4.01 4.81 2.66
CA LEU A 8 -3.01 3.84 3.10
C LEU A 8 -1.62 4.21 2.60
N LEU A 9 -0.65 4.27 3.51
CA LEU A 9 0.77 4.37 3.18
C LEU A 9 1.41 2.98 3.23
N LEU A 10 1.99 2.54 2.11
CA LEU A 10 2.70 1.28 1.97
C LEU A 10 4.21 1.52 2.07
N LEU A 11 4.83 0.94 3.09
CA LEU A 11 6.21 1.20 3.50
C LEU A 11 7.05 -0.06 3.32
N GLY A 12 8.31 0.10 2.92
CA GLY A 12 9.25 -1.01 2.84
C GLY A 12 10.54 -0.65 2.12
N THR A 13 11.59 -1.45 2.35
CA THR A 13 12.92 -1.29 1.74
C THR A 13 12.90 -1.48 0.21
N PRO A 14 13.98 -1.13 -0.51
CA PRO A 14 14.10 -1.47 -1.93
C PRO A 14 13.84 -2.96 -2.17
N GLY A 15 13.06 -3.29 -3.20
CA GLY A 15 12.76 -4.70 -3.55
C GLY A 15 11.79 -5.43 -2.62
N SER A 16 11.19 -4.77 -1.63
CA SER A 16 10.21 -5.37 -0.69
C SER A 16 8.86 -5.78 -1.31
N GLY A 17 8.68 -5.66 -2.63
CA GLY A 17 7.44 -6.05 -3.30
C GLY A 17 6.30 -5.02 -3.24
N LYS A 18 6.56 -3.78 -2.83
CA LYS A 18 5.55 -2.69 -2.76
C LYS A 18 4.74 -2.57 -4.05
N THR A 19 5.43 -2.44 -5.19
CA THR A 19 4.82 -2.35 -6.53
C THR A 19 3.93 -3.56 -6.83
N ALA A 20 4.36 -4.77 -6.46
CA ALA A 20 3.58 -5.99 -6.68
C ALA A 20 2.29 -6.00 -5.84
N LEU A 21 2.36 -5.54 -4.59
CA LEU A 21 1.18 -5.41 -3.72
C LEU A 21 0.23 -4.32 -4.21
N LEU A 22 0.73 -3.13 -4.61
CA LEU A 22 -0.09 -2.09 -5.22
C LEU A 22 -0.78 -2.62 -6.48
N PHE A 23 -0.06 -3.36 -7.30
CA PHE A 23 -0.61 -3.94 -8.52
C PHE A 23 -1.67 -5.02 -8.24
N ALA A 24 -1.46 -5.86 -7.22
CA ALA A 24 -2.48 -6.81 -6.77
C ALA A 24 -3.74 -6.08 -6.24
N ALA A 25 -3.57 -4.99 -5.49
CA ALA A 25 -4.68 -4.16 -5.06
C ALA A 25 -5.42 -3.52 -6.25
N ALA A 26 -4.69 -3.11 -7.30
CA ALA A 26 -5.27 -2.60 -8.53
C ALA A 26 -6.14 -3.66 -9.24
N LEU A 27 -5.64 -4.91 -9.34
CA LEU A 27 -6.39 -6.01 -9.95
C LEU A 27 -7.66 -6.35 -9.17
N GLU A 28 -7.59 -6.32 -7.84
CA GLU A 28 -8.76 -6.56 -6.98
C GLU A 28 -9.79 -5.44 -7.12
N ALA A 29 -9.34 -4.18 -7.06
CA ALA A 29 -10.20 -3.01 -7.26
C ALA A 29 -10.74 -2.87 -8.70
N ALA A 30 -10.13 -3.54 -9.68
CA ALA A 30 -10.62 -3.65 -11.04
C ALA A 30 -11.62 -4.81 -11.25
N GLY A 31 -11.99 -5.52 -10.17
CA GLY A 31 -12.94 -6.63 -10.19
C GLY A 31 -14.33 -6.28 -10.74
N GLU A 32 -15.20 -7.29 -10.83
CA GLU A 32 -16.56 -7.11 -11.32
C GLU A 32 -17.39 -6.20 -10.39
N GLY A 33 -18.14 -5.25 -10.98
CA GLY A 33 -18.90 -4.26 -10.22
C GLY A 33 -18.09 -3.11 -9.60
N GLN A 34 -16.76 -3.14 -9.70
CA GLN A 34 -15.87 -2.07 -9.26
C GLN A 34 -15.53 -1.10 -10.40
N GLY A 35 -15.15 0.14 -10.05
CA GLY A 35 -14.79 1.19 -11.00
C GLY A 35 -13.41 0.96 -11.64
N PRO A 36 -12.97 1.86 -12.54
CA PRO A 36 -11.59 1.83 -13.03
C PRO A 36 -10.59 2.15 -11.91
N VAL A 37 -9.32 1.83 -12.13
CA VAL A 37 -8.21 2.14 -11.23
C VAL A 37 -7.26 3.10 -11.93
N LEU A 38 -6.77 4.11 -11.22
CA LEU A 38 -5.71 5.00 -11.70
C LEU A 38 -4.39 4.61 -11.00
N PHE A 39 -3.42 4.13 -11.77
CA PHE A 39 -2.10 3.73 -11.29
C PHE A 39 -1.07 4.74 -11.76
N LEU A 40 -0.49 5.49 -10.82
CA LEU A 40 0.56 6.49 -11.06
C LEU A 40 1.91 5.92 -10.65
N THR A 41 2.91 6.07 -11.50
CA THR A 41 4.30 5.73 -11.18
C THR A 41 5.23 6.53 -12.09
N ARG A 42 6.43 6.88 -11.63
CA ARG A 42 7.34 7.75 -12.40
C ARG A 42 7.84 7.11 -13.69
N SER A 43 7.96 5.78 -13.71
CA SER A 43 8.52 5.04 -14.84
C SER A 43 7.67 3.83 -15.23
N PRO A 44 7.68 3.42 -16.51
CA PRO A 44 6.97 2.21 -16.94
C PRO A 44 7.39 0.97 -16.16
N LEU A 45 6.41 0.17 -15.76
CA LEU A 45 6.66 -1.11 -15.10
C LEU A 45 7.42 -2.03 -16.08
N GLN A 46 8.64 -2.40 -15.71
CA GLN A 46 9.52 -3.25 -16.55
C GLN A 46 8.98 -4.68 -16.70
N SER A 47 8.20 -5.13 -15.73
CA SER A 47 7.46 -6.39 -15.78
C SER A 47 6.14 -6.23 -15.04
N MET A 48 5.10 -6.91 -15.54
CA MET A 48 3.80 -6.93 -14.87
C MET A 48 3.85 -8.00 -13.77
N PRO A 49 3.68 -7.65 -12.48
CA PRO A 49 3.57 -8.64 -11.42
C PRO A 49 2.41 -9.58 -11.72
N ARG A 50 2.57 -10.90 -11.53
CA ARG A 50 1.44 -11.82 -11.72
C ARG A 50 0.55 -11.77 -10.46
N GLY A 51 -0.74 -11.54 -10.66
CA GLY A 51 -1.72 -11.53 -9.57
C GLY A 51 -1.79 -12.88 -8.85
N ALA A 52 -2.25 -12.87 -7.60
CA ALA A 52 -2.47 -14.08 -6.82
C ALA A 52 -3.53 -14.97 -7.48
N GLY A 53 -3.18 -16.21 -7.84
CA GLY A 53 -4.12 -17.29 -8.12
C GLY A 53 -4.70 -17.40 -9.53
N THR A 54 -4.49 -16.45 -10.43
CA THR A 54 -5.06 -16.55 -11.80
C THR A 54 -4.19 -15.85 -12.84
N THR A 55 -4.15 -16.41 -14.06
CA THR A 55 -3.73 -15.68 -15.25
C THR A 55 -4.37 -14.29 -15.22
N LEU A 56 -3.55 -13.23 -15.33
CA LEU A 56 -4.02 -11.84 -15.34
C LEU A 56 -5.29 -11.71 -16.18
N ASP A 57 -6.44 -11.50 -15.53
CA ASP A 57 -7.71 -11.37 -16.22
C ASP A 57 -7.63 -10.15 -17.15
N PRO A 58 -7.65 -10.34 -18.49
CA PRO A 58 -7.49 -9.24 -19.42
C PRO A 58 -8.56 -8.15 -19.23
N MET A 59 -9.74 -8.52 -18.73
CA MET A 59 -10.83 -7.58 -18.46
C MET A 59 -10.55 -6.69 -17.25
N ARG A 60 -9.90 -7.23 -16.21
CA ARG A 60 -9.46 -6.42 -15.05
C ARG A 60 -8.33 -5.48 -15.44
N LEU A 61 -7.36 -5.98 -16.21
CA LEU A 61 -6.25 -5.16 -16.71
C LEU A 61 -6.72 -3.94 -17.52
N GLN A 62 -7.74 -4.11 -18.37
CA GLN A 62 -8.29 -3.01 -19.18
C GLN A 62 -8.92 -1.88 -18.36
N LYS A 63 -9.27 -2.14 -17.09
CA LYS A 63 -9.81 -1.12 -16.19
C LYS A 63 -8.72 -0.38 -15.41
N ILE A 64 -7.47 -0.84 -15.47
CA ILE A 64 -6.33 -0.16 -14.84
C ILE A 64 -5.73 0.81 -15.84
N ARG A 65 -5.81 2.11 -15.53
CA ARG A 65 -5.20 3.19 -16.32
C ARG A 65 -3.86 3.54 -15.70
N PHE A 66 -2.79 3.22 -16.41
CA PHE A 66 -1.44 3.63 -16.03
C PHE A 66 -1.15 5.03 -16.54
N GLN A 67 -0.62 5.89 -15.68
CA GLN A 67 -0.05 7.18 -16.07
C GLN A 67 1.35 7.33 -15.47
N TYR A 68 2.23 7.98 -16.23
CA TYR A 68 3.65 8.04 -15.94
C TYR A 68 4.17 9.48 -15.83
N PRO A 69 3.78 10.25 -14.79
CA PRO A 69 4.30 11.60 -14.62
C PRO A 69 5.80 11.53 -14.26
N PRO A 70 6.72 11.98 -15.15
CA PRO A 70 8.15 11.75 -14.99
C PRO A 70 8.82 12.71 -13.99
N SER A 71 8.10 13.71 -13.48
CA SER A 71 8.57 14.71 -12.52
C SER A 71 7.46 15.13 -11.56
N THR A 72 7.84 15.77 -10.46
CA THR A 72 6.89 16.32 -9.48
C THR A 72 5.95 17.35 -10.13
N GLN A 73 6.46 18.17 -11.06
CA GLN A 73 5.64 19.14 -11.80
C GLN A 73 4.58 18.47 -12.69
N GLU A 74 4.93 17.39 -13.41
CA GLU A 74 3.96 16.66 -14.24
C GLU A 74 2.93 15.93 -13.37
N LEU A 75 3.34 15.42 -12.21
CA LEU A 75 2.41 14.84 -11.23
C LEU A 75 1.43 15.90 -10.72
N PHE A 76 1.89 17.10 -10.37
CA PHE A 76 1.01 18.22 -10.00
C PHE A 76 0.02 18.57 -11.10
N ARG A 77 0.47 18.71 -12.35
CA ARG A 77 -0.44 19.02 -13.47
C ARG A 77 -1.50 17.94 -13.66
N LEU A 78 -1.11 16.68 -13.55
CA LEU A 78 -2.04 15.54 -13.66
C LEU A 78 -3.10 15.58 -12.56
N LEU A 79 -2.68 15.78 -11.31
CA LEU A 79 -3.61 15.83 -10.17
C LEU A 79 -4.52 17.06 -10.24
N CYS A 80 -3.97 18.24 -10.54
CA CYS A 80 -4.74 19.48 -10.69
C CYS A 80 -5.78 19.40 -11.82
N SER A 81 -5.48 18.70 -12.91
CA SER A 81 -6.40 18.52 -14.05
C SER A 81 -7.36 17.33 -13.90
N ALA A 82 -7.29 16.57 -12.80
CA ALA A 82 -8.12 15.38 -12.58
C ALA A 82 -9.63 15.66 -12.67
N HIS A 83 -10.05 16.87 -12.28
CA HIS A 83 -11.44 17.32 -12.34
C HIS A 83 -11.96 17.53 -13.77
N GLU A 84 -11.06 17.76 -14.73
CA GLU A 84 -11.38 17.96 -16.14
C GLU A 84 -11.48 16.62 -16.89
N ALA A 85 -10.99 15.53 -16.30
CA ALA A 85 -10.87 14.24 -16.97
C ALA A 85 -12.24 13.65 -17.33
N PRO A 86 -12.51 13.43 -18.64
CA PRO A 86 -13.76 12.82 -19.08
C PRO A 86 -13.79 11.31 -18.76
N GLY A 87 -15.00 10.78 -18.56
CA GLY A 87 -15.24 9.35 -18.35
C GLY A 87 -15.44 8.94 -16.89
N PRO A 88 -15.42 7.62 -16.60
CA PRO A 88 -15.72 7.10 -15.27
C PRO A 88 -14.65 7.48 -14.24
N ALA A 89 -15.08 7.93 -13.07
CA ALA A 89 -14.19 8.18 -11.94
C ALA A 89 -13.58 6.87 -11.42
N PRO A 90 -12.29 6.84 -11.05
CA PRO A 90 -11.66 5.65 -10.49
C PRO A 90 -12.19 5.34 -9.09
N SER A 91 -12.25 4.05 -8.77
CA SER A 91 -12.53 3.55 -7.40
C SER A 91 -11.27 3.40 -6.56
N LEU A 92 -10.08 3.49 -7.17
CA LEU A 92 -8.81 3.44 -6.47
C LEU A 92 -7.77 4.29 -7.19
N LEU A 93 -7.09 5.16 -6.45
CA LEU A 93 -5.93 5.93 -6.85
C LEU A 93 -4.69 5.33 -6.19
N LEU A 94 -3.71 4.95 -7.00
CA LEU A 94 -2.45 4.36 -6.56
C LEU A 94 -1.30 5.26 -6.99
N LEU A 95 -0.35 5.50 -6.09
CA LEU A 95 0.93 6.13 -6.41
C LEU A 95 2.07 5.22 -5.97
N ASP A 96 2.89 4.79 -6.91
CA ASP A 96 4.10 4.00 -6.66
C ASP A 96 5.36 4.87 -6.75
N GLY A 97 6.25 4.74 -5.77
CA GLY A 97 7.53 5.45 -5.72
C GLY A 97 7.43 6.92 -5.30
N LEU A 98 6.67 7.24 -4.24
CA LEU A 98 6.53 8.63 -3.76
C LEU A 98 7.89 9.29 -3.45
N GLU A 99 8.85 8.51 -2.93
CA GLU A 99 10.21 8.97 -2.61
C GLU A 99 10.90 9.63 -3.79
N GLU A 100 10.60 9.20 -5.03
CA GLU A 100 11.23 9.76 -6.23
C GLU A 100 10.79 11.20 -6.48
N TYR A 101 9.55 11.56 -6.12
CA TYR A 101 9.01 12.91 -6.23
C TYR A 101 9.49 13.80 -5.09
N LEU A 102 9.58 13.25 -3.87
CA LEU A 102 10.09 13.98 -2.70
C LEU A 102 11.60 14.25 -2.79
N ALA A 103 12.36 13.38 -3.46
CA ALA A 103 13.78 13.60 -3.70
C ALA A 103 14.06 14.70 -4.74
N GLU A 104 13.12 14.95 -5.65
CA GLU A 104 13.24 16.03 -6.65
C GLU A 104 12.98 17.41 -6.03
N ASP A 105 12.06 17.50 -5.06
CA ASP A 105 11.74 18.71 -4.32
C ASP A 105 11.67 18.42 -2.80
N PRO A 106 12.78 18.65 -2.06
CA PRO A 106 12.89 18.24 -0.68
C PRO A 106 12.22 19.20 0.31
N GLU A 107 11.52 20.25 -0.16
CA GLU A 107 10.86 21.18 0.75
C GLU A 107 9.63 20.53 1.42
N PRO A 108 9.56 20.51 2.77
CA PRO A 108 8.45 19.86 3.48
C PRO A 108 7.08 20.45 3.14
N GLN A 109 7.03 21.73 2.77
CA GLN A 109 5.81 22.39 2.30
C GLN A 109 5.29 21.76 1.02
N GLU A 110 6.17 21.46 0.06
CA GLU A 110 5.77 20.88 -1.22
C GLU A 110 5.42 19.40 -1.09
N ALA A 111 6.11 18.67 -0.20
CA ALA A 111 5.69 17.34 0.21
C ALA A 111 4.26 17.36 0.78
N ALA A 112 3.96 18.29 1.68
CA ALA A 112 2.63 18.44 2.26
C ALA A 112 1.58 18.81 1.21
N TYR A 113 1.92 19.71 0.30
CA TYR A 113 1.04 20.13 -0.78
C TYR A 113 0.70 18.98 -1.73
N LEU A 114 1.71 18.19 -2.12
CA LEU A 114 1.52 16.99 -2.95
C LEU A 114 0.59 15.98 -2.27
N ILE A 115 0.80 15.70 -0.98
CA ILE A 115 -0.04 14.76 -0.23
C ILE A 115 -1.48 15.29 -0.10
N ALA A 116 -1.64 16.58 0.19
CA ALA A 116 -2.95 17.21 0.26
C ALA A 116 -3.68 17.13 -1.08
N LEU A 117 -2.97 17.31 -2.20
CA LEU A 117 -3.54 17.21 -3.54
C LEU A 117 -3.93 15.77 -3.91
N LEU A 118 -3.15 14.77 -3.51
CA LEU A 118 -3.53 13.35 -3.67
C LEU A 118 -4.82 13.01 -2.91
N LEU A 119 -4.93 13.48 -1.67
CA LEU A 119 -6.13 13.31 -0.85
C LEU A 119 -7.34 14.02 -1.44
N ASP A 120 -7.18 15.28 -1.87
CA ASP A 120 -8.24 16.06 -2.51
C ASP A 120 -8.71 15.42 -3.82
N THR A 121 -7.76 14.92 -4.63
CA THR A 121 -8.06 14.20 -5.88
C THR A 121 -8.87 12.93 -5.61
N ALA A 122 -8.50 12.14 -4.60
CA ALA A 122 -9.26 10.96 -4.19
C ALA A 122 -10.66 11.36 -3.70
N ALA A 123 -10.79 12.40 -2.89
CA ALA A 123 -12.08 12.91 -2.42
C ALA A 123 -12.97 13.39 -3.58
N HIS A 124 -12.39 14.08 -4.56
CA HIS A 124 -13.08 14.48 -5.78
C HIS A 124 -13.63 13.26 -6.54
N PHE A 125 -12.83 12.21 -6.70
CA PHE A 125 -13.30 10.97 -7.33
C PHE A 125 -14.39 10.27 -6.53
N SER A 126 -14.31 10.24 -5.19
CA SER A 126 -15.39 9.74 -4.33
C SER A 126 -16.70 10.48 -4.61
N HIS A 127 -16.67 11.81 -4.66
CA HIS A 127 -17.86 12.60 -5.00
C HIS A 127 -18.45 12.26 -6.37
N ARG A 128 -17.60 11.97 -7.37
CA ARG A 128 -18.04 11.57 -8.72
C ARG A 128 -18.59 10.14 -8.79
N LEU A 129 -18.15 9.22 -7.92
CA LEU A 129 -18.67 7.85 -7.86
C LEU A 129 -20.09 7.77 -7.31
N GLY A 130 -20.50 8.78 -6.54
CA GLY A 130 -21.84 8.91 -5.96
C GLY A 130 -21.97 8.29 -4.56
N PRO A 131 -23.17 8.36 -3.97
CA PRO A 131 -23.38 7.96 -2.58
C PRO A 131 -23.08 6.48 -2.34
N GLY A 132 -22.37 6.17 -1.24
CA GLY A 132 -22.05 4.79 -0.84
C GLY A 132 -20.90 4.15 -1.63
N ARG A 133 -20.15 4.95 -2.40
CA ARG A 133 -18.94 4.56 -3.11
C ARG A 133 -17.89 5.62 -2.90
N ASP A 134 -16.67 5.18 -2.62
CA ASP A 134 -15.54 6.06 -2.40
C ASP A 134 -14.37 5.62 -3.28
N CYS A 135 -13.50 6.56 -3.64
CA CYS A 135 -12.22 6.30 -4.25
C CYS A 135 -11.18 6.08 -3.14
N GLY A 136 -10.64 4.87 -3.05
CA GLY A 136 -9.51 4.59 -2.17
C GLY A 136 -8.24 5.31 -2.62
N LEU A 137 -7.31 5.50 -1.69
CA LEU A 137 -5.96 6.01 -1.96
C LEU A 137 -4.92 5.08 -1.32
N MET A 138 -3.98 4.58 -2.10
CA MET A 138 -2.80 3.89 -1.59
C MET A 138 -1.53 4.48 -2.20
N VAL A 139 -0.54 4.77 -1.36
CA VAL A 139 0.72 5.38 -1.77
C VAL A 139 1.87 4.53 -1.26
N ALA A 140 2.77 4.10 -2.16
CA ALA A 140 3.99 3.42 -1.77
C ALA A 140 5.13 4.40 -1.56
N LEU A 141 5.86 4.19 -0.47
CA LEU A 141 7.05 4.95 -0.09
C LEU A 141 8.15 3.96 0.30
N GLN A 142 9.33 4.13 -0.31
CA GLN A 142 10.50 3.40 0.11
C GLN A 142 11.08 3.97 1.40
N THR A 143 11.29 3.11 2.38
CA THR A 143 11.98 3.45 3.64
C THR A 143 13.47 3.15 3.51
N GLN A 144 14.34 4.12 3.81
CA GLN A 144 15.78 3.89 3.91
C GLN A 144 16.16 3.38 5.30
N GLU A 145 17.21 2.55 5.40
CA GLU A 145 17.75 2.07 6.67
C GLU A 145 18.50 3.18 7.43
N GLU A 146 19.08 4.14 6.70
CA GLU A 146 19.80 5.30 7.22
C GLU A 146 19.06 6.59 6.82
N ALA A 147 17.97 6.88 7.52
CA ALA A 147 17.18 8.08 7.26
C ALA A 147 17.93 9.35 7.71
N ASP A 148 18.04 10.34 6.82
CA ASP A 148 18.40 11.71 7.20
C ASP A 148 17.26 12.34 8.03
N SER A 149 17.58 13.35 8.82
CA SER A 149 16.65 14.28 9.44
C SER A 149 15.54 14.78 8.49
N GLY A 150 15.84 15.03 7.21
CA GLY A 150 14.84 15.38 6.20
C GLY A 150 13.84 14.25 5.93
N ASP A 151 14.33 13.02 5.77
CA ASP A 151 13.49 11.83 5.57
C ASP A 151 12.59 11.55 6.78
N VAL A 152 13.11 11.77 7.99
CA VAL A 152 12.35 11.63 9.24
C VAL A 152 11.19 12.63 9.29
N LEU A 153 11.41 13.88 8.86
CA LEU A 153 10.37 14.90 8.83
C LEU A 153 9.30 14.57 7.77
N HIS A 154 9.71 14.14 6.57
CA HIS A 154 8.78 13.72 5.53
C HIS A 154 7.94 12.51 5.95
N LEU A 155 8.55 11.50 6.57
CA LEU A 155 7.83 10.34 7.06
C LEU A 155 6.81 10.73 8.15
N ALA A 156 7.20 11.55 9.13
CA ALA A 156 6.29 12.02 10.18
C ALA A 156 5.11 12.82 9.59
N LEU A 157 5.37 13.62 8.56
CA LEU A 157 4.34 14.35 7.83
C LEU A 157 3.39 13.40 7.12
N LEU A 158 3.91 12.42 6.39
CA LEU A 158 3.12 11.41 5.69
C LEU A 158 2.24 10.62 6.65
N GLN A 159 2.78 10.14 7.77
CA GLN A 159 2.03 9.39 8.78
C GLN A 159 0.87 10.19 9.39
N ARG A 160 0.94 11.52 9.39
CA ARG A 160 -0.17 12.37 9.82
C ARG A 160 -1.33 12.37 8.82
N TYR A 161 -1.06 12.29 7.53
CA TYR A 161 -2.06 12.29 6.46
C TYR A 161 -2.56 10.88 6.09
N PHE A 162 -1.74 9.86 6.36
CA PHE A 162 -2.03 8.45 6.13
C PHE A 162 -2.14 7.72 7.48
N PRO A 163 -3.33 7.72 8.11
CA PRO A 163 -3.49 7.07 9.40
C PRO A 163 -3.30 5.54 9.28
N ALA A 164 -3.69 4.95 8.15
CA ALA A 164 -3.41 3.54 7.88
C ALA A 164 -2.03 3.37 7.24
N GLN A 165 -1.26 2.41 7.76
CA GLN A 165 0.10 2.12 7.33
C GLN A 165 0.28 0.62 7.15
N CYS A 166 0.88 0.19 6.05
CA CYS A 166 1.25 -1.19 5.81
C CYS A 166 2.77 -1.29 5.66
N TRP A 167 3.43 -2.07 6.51
CA TRP A 167 4.87 -2.26 6.49
C TRP A 167 5.22 -3.61 5.86
N LEU A 168 6.04 -3.60 4.81
CA LEU A 168 6.64 -4.77 4.18
C LEU A 168 8.07 -4.94 4.70
N GLN A 169 8.26 -5.95 5.54
CA GLN A 169 9.54 -6.25 6.16
C GLN A 169 10.07 -7.57 5.62
N PRO A 170 11.36 -7.66 5.26
CA PRO A 170 12.01 -8.95 5.09
C PRO A 170 11.87 -9.74 6.39
N ASP A 171 11.41 -10.98 6.30
CA ASP A 171 11.50 -11.87 7.44
C ASP A 171 12.86 -12.57 7.44
N ALA A 172 13.31 -12.97 8.62
CA ALA A 172 14.63 -13.55 8.81
C ALA A 172 14.82 -14.76 7.86
N PRO A 173 16.02 -14.97 7.29
CA PRO A 173 16.26 -16.00 6.30
C PRO A 173 16.14 -17.41 6.91
N GLY A 174 14.91 -17.92 6.97
CA GLY A 174 14.64 -19.34 7.14
C GLY A 174 15.04 -20.09 5.86
N PRO A 175 15.46 -21.37 5.95
CA PRO A 175 15.94 -22.10 4.80
C PRO A 175 14.79 -22.41 3.82
N GLY A 176 14.78 -21.72 2.67
CA GLY A 176 14.12 -22.18 1.44
C GLY A 176 12.97 -21.32 0.89
N GLU A 177 12.37 -20.42 1.67
CA GLU A 177 11.30 -19.53 1.20
C GLU A 177 11.62 -18.07 1.52
N HIS A 178 11.88 -17.27 0.49
CA HIS A 178 12.03 -15.83 0.59
C HIS A 178 10.63 -15.20 0.65
N GLY A 179 10.11 -14.99 1.85
CA GLY A 179 8.86 -14.26 2.08
C GLY A 179 9.08 -12.95 2.82
N LEU A 180 8.05 -12.12 2.81
CA LEU A 180 7.98 -10.83 3.46
C LEU A 180 6.82 -10.84 4.44
N ARG A 181 7.03 -10.23 5.59
CA ARG A 181 5.96 -9.94 6.55
C ARG A 181 5.29 -8.64 6.16
N ALA A 182 3.99 -8.68 5.90
CA ALA A 182 3.16 -7.49 5.71
C ALA A 182 2.40 -7.20 7.02
N CYS A 183 2.59 -6.02 7.59
CA CYS A 183 1.93 -5.59 8.83
C CYS A 183 1.05 -4.37 8.56
N LEU A 184 -0.26 -4.50 8.64
CA LEU A 184 -1.21 -3.39 8.51
C LEU A 184 -1.62 -2.86 9.88
N GLU A 185 -1.37 -1.58 10.07
CA GLU A 185 -1.89 -0.76 11.15
C GLU A 185 -3.02 0.11 10.58
N PRO A 186 -4.28 -0.08 11.00
CA PRO A 186 -5.42 0.55 10.32
C PRO A 186 -5.62 2.04 10.67
N GLY A 187 -4.81 2.63 11.55
CA GLY A 187 -4.91 4.04 11.92
C GLY A 187 -6.10 4.42 12.83
N GLY A 188 -6.87 3.44 13.28
CA GLY A 188 -8.02 3.60 14.18
C GLY A 188 -8.05 2.52 15.28
N LEU A 189 -9.20 2.29 15.90
CA LEU A 189 -9.38 1.32 16.99
C LEU A 189 -9.30 -0.17 16.57
N GLY A 190 -8.90 -0.45 15.33
CA GLY A 190 -8.78 -1.82 14.80
C GLY A 190 -7.47 -2.49 15.22
N PRO A 191 -7.46 -3.83 15.38
CA PRO A 191 -6.23 -4.55 15.68
C PRO A 191 -5.26 -4.48 14.49
N ARG A 192 -3.97 -4.48 14.80
CA ARG A 192 -2.91 -4.73 13.82
C ARG A 192 -3.13 -6.12 13.20
N THR A 193 -2.96 -6.21 11.89
CA THR A 193 -3.13 -7.44 11.12
C THR A 193 -1.86 -7.75 10.36
N GLU A 194 -1.54 -9.04 10.24
CA GLU A 194 -0.25 -9.49 9.71
C GLU A 194 -0.42 -10.65 8.76
N TRP A 195 0.33 -10.62 7.67
CA TRP A 195 0.35 -11.64 6.65
C TRP A 195 1.76 -12.02 6.27
N TRP A 196 1.90 -13.27 5.86
CA TRP A 196 3.04 -13.78 5.13
C TRP A 196 2.81 -13.61 3.63
N VAL A 197 3.71 -12.90 2.96
CA VAL A 197 3.67 -12.64 1.52
C VAL A 197 4.86 -13.34 0.88
N THR A 198 4.61 -14.23 -0.07
CA THR A 198 5.65 -14.96 -0.80
C THR A 198 5.50 -14.77 -2.30
N PHE A 199 6.61 -14.86 -3.02
CA PHE A 199 6.64 -14.84 -4.48
C PHE A 199 7.12 -16.19 -5.00
N ARG A 200 6.32 -16.82 -5.85
CA ARG A 200 6.72 -18.06 -6.53
C ARG A 200 7.74 -17.75 -7.63
N SER A 201 8.41 -18.79 -8.11
CA SER A 201 9.41 -18.69 -9.18
C SER A 201 8.86 -18.14 -10.50
N ASP A 202 7.55 -18.19 -10.69
CA ASP A 202 6.83 -17.66 -11.84
C ASP A 202 6.32 -16.22 -11.63
N GLY A 203 6.62 -15.60 -10.48
CA GLY A 203 6.24 -14.24 -10.12
C GLY A 203 4.85 -14.10 -9.49
N GLU A 204 4.15 -15.21 -9.21
CA GLU A 204 2.86 -15.19 -8.52
C GLU A 204 3.03 -14.83 -7.04
N MET A 205 2.26 -13.83 -6.58
CA MET A 205 2.21 -13.43 -5.17
C MET A 205 1.20 -14.27 -4.39
N MET A 206 1.62 -14.84 -3.27
CA MET A 206 0.77 -15.60 -2.35
C MET A 206 0.71 -14.89 -1.00
N ILE A 207 -0.50 -14.72 -0.46
CA ILE A 207 -0.74 -14.10 0.85
C ILE A 207 -1.35 -15.17 1.77
N ALA A 208 -0.70 -15.41 2.91
CA ALA A 208 -1.21 -16.29 3.97
C ALA A 208 -1.28 -15.52 5.30
N PRO A 209 -2.18 -15.87 6.23
CA PRO A 209 -2.17 -15.28 7.57
C PRO A 209 -0.81 -15.51 8.25
N TRP A 210 -0.32 -14.50 8.99
CA TRP A 210 0.90 -14.69 9.77
C TRP A 210 0.71 -15.79 10.82
N PRO A 211 1.64 -16.75 10.94
CA PRO A 211 1.53 -17.79 11.95
C PRO A 211 1.54 -17.14 13.34
N THR A 212 0.43 -17.26 14.06
CA THR A 212 0.40 -16.96 15.49
C THR A 212 1.36 -17.96 16.14
N GLN A 213 2.39 -17.49 16.84
CA GLN A 213 3.15 -18.38 17.72
C GLN A 213 2.13 -19.06 18.63
N ALA A 214 1.91 -20.36 18.42
CA ALA A 214 1.21 -21.18 19.39
C ALA A 214 2.00 -21.01 20.68
N GLY A 215 1.38 -20.39 21.68
CA GLY A 215 2.06 -19.98 22.90
C GLY A 215 2.88 -21.13 23.47
N ASP A 216 4.07 -20.81 23.96
CA ASP A 216 4.93 -21.74 24.69
C ASP A 216 4.10 -22.60 25.65
N PRO A 217 3.98 -23.92 25.44
CA PRO A 217 3.42 -24.80 26.44
C PRO A 217 4.50 -25.07 27.50
N SER A 218 4.98 -24.01 28.16
CA SER A 218 5.92 -24.13 29.28
C SER A 218 5.52 -23.21 30.43
N SER A 219 4.23 -23.17 30.75
CA SER A 219 3.72 -22.65 32.02
C SER A 219 2.73 -23.64 32.63
N GLY A 220 3.22 -24.87 32.83
CA GLY A 220 2.45 -25.98 33.36
C GLY A 220 3.27 -26.90 34.26
N LYS A 221 3.89 -26.35 35.32
CA LYS A 221 4.25 -27.15 36.50
C LYS A 221 3.65 -26.49 37.74
N GLY A 222 2.45 -26.95 38.06
CA GLY A 222 1.83 -26.67 39.35
C GLY A 222 2.71 -27.17 40.48
N SER A 223 2.95 -26.31 41.46
CA SER A 223 3.45 -26.71 42.77
C SER A 223 2.37 -26.36 43.79
N SER A 224 1.70 -27.41 44.26
CA SER A 224 0.78 -27.52 45.37
C SER A 224 1.08 -28.93 45.93
N SER A 225 1.27 -29.22 47.21
CA SER A 225 1.01 -28.53 48.47
C SER A 225 1.68 -29.32 49.62
N GLY A 226 1.79 -28.71 50.81
CA GLY A 226 1.82 -29.37 52.14
C GLY A 226 3.15 -30.02 52.58
N GLY A 227 3.63 -29.89 53.82
CA GLY A 227 3.13 -29.28 55.04
C GLY A 227 4.20 -29.51 56.13
N GLN A 228 4.31 -28.56 57.06
CA GLN A 228 5.15 -28.67 58.26
C GLN A 228 4.51 -29.61 59.28
N PRO A 229 5.34 -30.21 60.15
CA PRO A 229 5.11 -30.23 61.59
C PRO A 229 5.93 -29.16 62.31
#